data_AF-A0A1C4WRS8-F1
#
_entry.id   AF-A0A1C4WRS8-F1
#
_cell.length_a   1.000
_cell.length_b   1.000
_cell.length_c   1.000
_cell.angle_alpha   90.00
_cell.angle_beta   90.00
_cell.angle_gamma   90.00
#
_symmetry.space_group_name_H-M   'P 1'
#
loop_
_entity.id
_entity.type
_entity.pdbx_description
1 polymer ?
#
loop_
_entity_poly.entity_id
_entity_poly.type
_entity_poly.pdbx_seq_one_letter_code
_entity_poly.pdbx_strand_id
1 'polypeptide(L)'
;MDFVDSVLVRLGDPATRSGVLDDAALANLVAAAYDTEAMPVGPPYSAVFDELTVGYATPPVTVVEGEWMGAAGQDRTELRLRLHGLGPAPLRVDALWRGGLVVRTSTARDRVQALAVQLPSFDVDPEIVADLGALPTDPAVLETERRSRLVDRLRSGLDQPAAFTDAHVDRLLRSVGAGSVSELVTRVRGQAGTATVQLRYAPPAATPPTPRVLPLAAAVFVRGAGFSLADLLLSSRLARSRAEELGLEVPAADDVRRRRAVVVVWIVPAATFDDPAWPGGTTGTPQQQRADRYARAGRWLAAEGIGLVAVP
;
A
#
# COMPACT_ATOMS: atom_id res chain seq x y z
N MET A 1 -13.17 35.80 -19.17
CA MET A 1 -12.56 35.05 -18.06
C MET A 1 -12.08 33.74 -18.66
N ASP A 2 -10.81 33.40 -18.50
CA ASP A 2 -10.26 32.13 -19.00
C ASP A 2 -10.74 30.96 -18.11
N PHE A 3 -10.76 29.75 -18.66
CA PHE A 3 -11.18 28.52 -17.97
C PHE A 3 -10.45 28.36 -16.63
N VAL A 4 -9.12 28.54 -16.64
CA VAL A 4 -8.27 28.37 -15.46
C VAL A 4 -8.72 29.30 -14.34
N ASP A 5 -8.82 30.60 -14.63
CA ASP A 5 -9.26 31.60 -13.65
C ASP A 5 -10.66 31.28 -13.10
N SER A 6 -11.59 30.86 -13.96
CA SER A 6 -12.96 30.54 -13.56
C SER A 6 -13.03 29.38 -12.56
N VAL A 7 -12.22 28.34 -12.78
CA VAL A 7 -12.14 27.18 -11.88
C VAL A 7 -11.44 27.57 -10.58
N LEU A 8 -10.35 28.34 -10.63
CA LEU A 8 -9.64 28.76 -9.42
C LEU A 8 -10.48 29.67 -8.53
N VAL A 9 -11.26 30.58 -9.11
CA VAL A 9 -12.24 31.39 -8.36
C VAL A 9 -13.29 30.48 -7.71
N ARG A 10 -13.85 29.52 -8.44
CA ARG A 10 -14.84 28.58 -7.89
C ARG A 10 -14.28 27.69 -6.79
N LEU A 11 -13.01 27.28 -6.90
CA LEU A 11 -12.31 26.51 -5.86
C LEU A 11 -12.03 27.38 -4.61
N GLY A 12 -11.62 28.63 -4.81
CA GLY A 12 -11.35 29.57 -3.73
C GLY A 12 -12.58 29.85 -2.87
N ASP A 13 -13.77 29.94 -3.49
CA ASP A 13 -15.03 30.21 -2.79
C ASP A 13 -15.62 28.95 -2.11
N PRO A 14 -15.78 28.93 -0.77
CA PRO A 14 -16.44 27.83 -0.05
C PRO A 14 -17.85 27.48 -0.56
N ALA A 15 -18.61 28.45 -1.07
CA ALA A 15 -19.97 28.23 -1.52
C ALA A 15 -20.05 27.47 -2.85
N THR A 16 -19.00 27.53 -3.68
CA THR A 16 -19.02 26.96 -5.02
C THR A 16 -18.06 25.80 -5.25
N ARG A 17 -17.07 25.61 -4.37
CA ARG A 17 -15.99 24.63 -4.58
C ARG A 17 -16.46 23.19 -4.69
N SER A 18 -17.50 22.81 -3.92
CA SER A 18 -18.07 21.46 -3.99
C SER A 18 -18.68 21.17 -5.36
N GLY A 19 -19.24 22.19 -6.03
CA GLY A 19 -19.81 22.06 -7.37
C GLY A 19 -18.77 21.92 -8.49
N VAL A 20 -17.47 22.02 -8.20
CA VAL A 20 -16.40 21.71 -9.17
C VAL A 20 -16.17 20.20 -9.28
N LEU A 21 -16.47 19.45 -8.23
CA LEU A 21 -16.23 18.01 -8.14
C LEU A 21 -17.57 17.26 -8.18
N ASP A 22 -17.95 16.75 -9.35
CA ASP A 22 -19.12 15.88 -9.48
C ASP A 22 -18.84 14.46 -8.95
N ASP A 23 -19.88 13.62 -8.91
CA ASP A 23 -19.78 12.26 -8.35
C ASP A 23 -18.78 11.40 -9.13
N ALA A 24 -18.68 11.57 -10.45
CA ALA A 24 -17.75 10.83 -11.30
C ALA A 24 -16.29 11.26 -11.09
N ALA A 25 -16.05 12.56 -10.94
CA ALA A 25 -14.76 13.12 -10.55
C ALA A 25 -14.34 12.60 -9.18
N LEU A 26 -15.23 12.63 -8.20
CA LEU A 26 -14.94 12.12 -6.86
C LEU A 26 -14.65 10.61 -6.87
N ALA A 27 -15.38 9.82 -7.66
CA ALA A 27 -15.09 8.41 -7.86
C ALA A 27 -13.67 8.19 -8.43
N ASN A 28 -13.25 8.98 -9.42
CA ASN A 28 -11.89 8.93 -9.96
C ASN A 28 -10.83 9.28 -8.90
N LEU A 29 -11.09 10.29 -8.06
CA LEU A 29 -10.21 10.69 -6.98
C LEU A 29 -10.07 9.59 -5.91
N VAL A 30 -11.19 8.94 -5.56
CA VAL A 30 -11.19 7.79 -4.64
C VAL A 30 -10.35 6.65 -5.22
N ALA A 31 -10.55 6.29 -6.49
CA ALA A 31 -9.77 5.25 -7.17
C ALA A 31 -8.28 5.61 -7.29
N ALA A 32 -7.95 6.90 -7.42
CA ALA A 32 -6.56 7.37 -7.47
C ALA A 32 -5.85 7.29 -6.10
N ALA A 33 -6.59 7.57 -5.02
CA ALA A 33 -6.03 7.63 -3.67
C ALA A 33 -5.99 6.26 -2.99
N TYR A 34 -7.00 5.41 -3.24
CA TYR A 34 -7.26 4.20 -2.45
C TYR A 34 -7.28 2.93 -3.28
N ASP A 35 -6.94 1.82 -2.64
CA ASP A 35 -7.14 0.50 -3.22
C ASP A 35 -8.59 0.04 -3.03
N THR A 36 -9.44 0.40 -3.99
CA THR A 36 -10.88 0.11 -3.95
C THR A 36 -11.22 -1.37 -4.15
N GLU A 37 -10.26 -2.19 -4.61
CA GLU A 37 -10.43 -3.64 -4.72
C GLU A 37 -10.31 -4.29 -3.33
N ALA A 38 -9.28 -3.90 -2.56
CA ALA A 38 -9.09 -4.36 -1.19
C ALA A 38 -10.05 -3.69 -0.18
N MET A 39 -10.48 -2.47 -0.47
CA MET A 39 -11.43 -1.71 0.34
C MET A 39 -12.59 -1.23 -0.54
N PRO A 40 -13.64 -2.05 -0.74
CA PRO A 40 -14.80 -1.64 -1.49
C PRO A 40 -15.42 -0.35 -0.92
N VAL A 41 -15.61 0.62 -1.80
CA VAL A 41 -16.18 1.94 -1.52
C VAL A 41 -17.25 2.26 -2.55
N GLY A 42 -18.27 3.00 -2.14
CA GLY A 42 -19.37 3.36 -3.01
C GLY A 42 -19.98 4.73 -2.70
N PRO A 43 -20.90 5.18 -3.56
CA PRO A 43 -21.56 6.48 -3.45
C PRO A 43 -22.54 6.57 -2.25
N PRO A 44 -23.02 7.78 -1.89
CA PRO A 44 -22.69 9.07 -2.51
C PRO A 44 -21.28 9.53 -2.13
N TYR A 45 -20.58 10.15 -3.08
CA TYR A 45 -19.29 10.77 -2.82
C TYR A 45 -19.46 12.24 -2.46
N SER A 46 -18.65 12.75 -1.53
CA SER A 46 -18.52 14.19 -1.30
C SER A 46 -17.11 14.56 -0.86
N ALA A 47 -16.72 15.81 -1.12
CA ALA A 47 -15.42 16.34 -0.72
C ALA A 47 -15.52 17.17 0.57
N VAL A 48 -14.55 16.99 1.45
CA VAL A 48 -14.31 17.80 2.64
C VAL A 48 -13.00 18.56 2.43
N PHE A 49 -13.04 19.88 2.58
CA PHE A 49 -11.91 20.78 2.40
C PHE A 49 -11.50 21.36 3.75
N ASP A 50 -10.64 20.64 4.48
CA ASP A 50 -10.10 21.13 5.76
C ASP A 50 -9.12 22.29 5.51
N GLU A 51 -8.28 22.15 4.48
CA GLU A 51 -7.33 23.16 4.00
C GLU A 51 -7.34 23.18 2.46
N LEU A 52 -7.52 24.36 1.87
CA LEU A 52 -7.42 24.57 0.42
C LEU A 52 -6.68 25.88 0.14
N THR A 53 -5.48 25.77 -0.40
CA THR A 53 -4.61 26.91 -0.69
C THR A 53 -4.44 27.05 -2.20
N VAL A 54 -5.05 28.08 -2.79
CA VAL A 54 -4.92 28.41 -4.22
C VAL A 54 -3.58 29.13 -4.48
N GLY A 55 -2.95 28.82 -5.61
CA GLY A 55 -1.65 29.39 -5.99
C GLY A 55 -0.48 28.87 -5.16
N TYR A 56 -0.53 27.60 -4.74
CA TYR A 56 0.48 27.02 -3.85
C TYR A 56 1.83 26.89 -4.56
N ALA A 57 2.84 27.57 -4.01
CA ALA A 57 4.23 27.47 -4.43
C ALA A 57 5.14 27.33 -3.20
N THR A 58 5.97 26.31 -3.19
CA THR A 58 6.96 26.13 -2.11
C THR A 58 8.17 26.99 -2.37
N PRO A 59 8.80 27.62 -1.36
CA PRO A 59 10.11 28.22 -1.57
C PRO A 59 11.13 27.12 -1.96
N PRO A 60 12.03 27.35 -2.92
CA PRO A 60 13.10 26.39 -3.22
C PRO A 60 13.97 26.21 -1.97
N VAL A 61 14.30 24.97 -1.64
CA VAL A 61 15.12 24.63 -0.47
C VAL A 61 16.32 23.81 -0.92
N THR A 62 17.52 24.23 -0.52
CA THR A 62 18.77 23.46 -0.65
C THR A 62 19.23 23.07 0.74
N VAL A 63 19.54 21.79 0.93
CA VAL A 63 20.22 21.33 2.13
C VAL A 63 21.72 21.27 1.82
N VAL A 64 22.50 22.00 2.59
CA VAL A 64 23.97 21.92 2.56
C VAL A 64 24.39 21.12 3.79
N GLU A 65 24.99 19.96 3.53
CA GLU A 65 25.59 19.12 4.56
C GLU A 65 27.09 19.33 4.51
N GLY A 66 27.67 19.62 5.67
CA GLY A 66 29.08 19.89 5.84
C GLY A 66 29.59 19.21 7.09
N GLU A 67 30.87 18.92 7.09
CA GLU A 67 31.58 18.42 8.25
C GLU A 67 32.80 19.30 8.44
N TRP A 68 33.05 19.74 9.68
CA TRP A 68 34.37 20.22 10.03
C TRP A 68 34.97 19.37 11.14
N MET A 69 36.28 19.16 11.02
CA MET A 69 37.10 18.57 12.09
C MET A 69 38.04 19.65 12.61
N GLY A 70 38.22 19.70 13.94
CA GLY A 70 39.30 20.49 14.53
C GLY A 70 40.66 20.02 13.99
N ALA A 71 41.65 20.90 13.90
CA ALA A 71 42.96 20.60 13.33
C ALA A 71 43.70 19.42 14.00
N ALA A 72 43.31 19.06 15.23
CA ALA A 72 43.83 17.91 15.98
C ALA A 72 43.00 16.62 15.84
N GLY A 73 41.94 16.61 15.03
CA GLY A 73 41.18 15.43 14.63
C GLY A 73 40.29 14.76 15.69
N GLN A 74 40.14 15.35 16.88
CA GLN A 74 39.40 14.70 17.98
C GLN A 74 37.91 15.04 18.06
N ASP A 75 37.48 16.21 17.57
CA ASP A 75 36.08 16.61 17.55
C ASP A 75 35.55 16.73 16.11
N ARG A 76 34.61 15.84 15.78
CA ARG A 76 33.84 15.86 14.52
C ARG A 76 32.53 16.60 14.76
N THR A 77 32.35 17.74 14.10
CA THR A 77 31.07 18.46 14.14
C THR A 77 30.39 18.32 12.79
N GLU A 78 29.19 17.72 12.80
CA GLU A 78 28.31 17.67 11.65
C GLU A 78 27.49 18.96 11.58
N LEU A 79 27.49 19.61 10.42
CA LEU A 79 26.74 20.83 10.13
C LEU A 79 25.69 20.53 9.07
N ARG A 80 24.43 20.83 9.37
CA ARG A 80 23.33 20.76 8.40
C ARG A 80 22.66 22.13 8.29
N LEU A 81 22.82 22.77 7.13
CA LEU A 81 22.21 24.07 6.82
C LEU A 81 21.07 23.88 5.81
N ARG A 82 19.93 24.54 6.05
CA ARG A 82 18.84 24.66 5.08
C ARG A 82 18.83 26.07 4.51
N LEU A 83 19.08 26.19 3.22
CA LEU A 83 19.04 27.44 2.47
C LEU A 83 17.70 27.55 1.75
N HIS A 84 16.94 28.59 2.04
CA HIS A 84 15.71 28.93 1.31
C HIS A 84 16.03 29.91 0.17
N GLY A 85 15.41 29.76 -0.99
CA GLY A 85 15.62 30.64 -2.15
C GLY A 85 16.68 30.14 -3.14
N LEU A 86 17.54 29.21 -2.73
CA LEU A 86 18.50 28.50 -3.58
C LEU A 86 18.08 27.05 -3.67
N GLY A 87 17.99 26.49 -4.86
CA GLY A 87 17.61 25.08 -5.05
C GLY A 87 16.87 24.81 -6.35
N PRO A 88 16.48 23.55 -6.60
CA PRO A 88 15.69 23.20 -7.77
C PRO A 88 14.34 23.94 -7.78
N ALA A 89 13.74 24.05 -8.96
CA ALA A 89 12.50 24.79 -9.17
C ALA A 89 11.43 24.45 -8.11
N PRO A 90 10.69 25.47 -7.62
CA PRO A 90 9.68 25.28 -6.59
C PRO A 90 8.58 24.33 -7.08
N LEU A 91 8.00 23.53 -6.17
CA LEU A 91 6.73 22.87 -6.48
C LEU A 91 5.69 23.95 -6.66
N ARG A 92 5.18 24.10 -7.89
CA ARG A 92 4.13 25.07 -8.23
C ARG A 92 2.91 24.31 -8.73
N VAL A 93 1.82 24.43 -8.00
CA VAL A 93 0.52 23.85 -8.33
C VAL A 93 -0.55 24.91 -8.19
N ASP A 94 -1.67 24.73 -8.88
CA ASP A 94 -2.70 25.77 -8.91
C ASP A 94 -3.52 25.78 -7.63
N ALA A 95 -3.64 24.64 -6.95
CA ALA A 95 -4.07 24.58 -5.56
C ALA A 95 -3.48 23.38 -4.80
N LEU A 96 -3.37 23.49 -3.48
CA LEU A 96 -3.11 22.38 -2.57
C LEU A 96 -4.36 22.13 -1.75
N TRP A 97 -4.87 20.90 -1.77
CA TRP A 97 -6.02 20.47 -0.99
C TRP A 97 -5.60 19.41 0.03
N ARG A 98 -5.90 19.67 1.31
CA ARG A 98 -5.82 18.67 2.38
C ARG A 98 -7.19 18.58 3.04
N GLY A 99 -7.71 17.38 3.18
CA GLY A 99 -9.05 17.19 3.74
C GLY A 99 -9.48 15.74 3.65
N GLY A 100 -10.65 15.48 3.07
CA GLY A 100 -11.13 14.11 2.94
C GLY A 100 -12.15 13.90 1.84
N LEU A 101 -12.37 12.63 1.53
CA LEU A 101 -13.43 12.12 0.66
C LEU A 101 -14.41 11.34 1.53
N VAL A 102 -15.67 11.75 1.54
CA VAL A 102 -16.73 10.96 2.17
C VAL A 102 -17.15 9.89 1.18
N VAL A 103 -17.06 8.63 1.62
CA VAL A 103 -17.48 7.45 0.87
C VAL A 103 -18.35 6.57 1.75
N ARG A 104 -19.04 5.58 1.17
CA ARG A 104 -19.61 4.48 1.95
C ARG A 104 -18.74 3.25 1.83
N THR A 105 -18.37 2.64 2.96
CA THR A 105 -17.58 1.40 2.97
C THR A 105 -18.08 0.43 4.04
N SER A 106 -17.89 -0.86 3.79
CA SER A 106 -18.07 -1.92 4.77
C SER A 106 -16.70 -2.47 5.13
N THR A 107 -16.25 -2.30 6.37
CA THR A 107 -15.05 -2.97 6.87
C THR A 107 -15.38 -4.45 7.09
N ALA A 108 -15.44 -5.20 6.01
CA ALA A 108 -15.57 -6.65 6.05
C ALA A 108 -14.22 -7.21 6.51
N ARG A 109 -14.04 -7.34 7.82
CA ARG A 109 -12.88 -8.05 8.38
C ARG A 109 -13.26 -9.51 8.47
N ASP A 110 -12.53 -10.37 7.75
CA ASP A 110 -12.63 -11.80 7.92
C ASP A 110 -12.40 -12.14 9.39
N ARG A 111 -13.35 -12.86 9.98
CA ARG A 111 -13.21 -13.31 11.37
C ARG A 111 -12.49 -14.65 11.36
N VAL A 112 -11.39 -14.76 12.09
CA VAL A 112 -10.76 -16.05 12.38
C VAL A 112 -11.81 -16.90 13.12
N GLN A 113 -12.30 -17.94 12.46
CA GLN A 113 -13.34 -18.84 12.96
C GLN A 113 -12.73 -19.98 13.78
N ALA A 114 -11.56 -20.45 13.35
CA ALA A 114 -10.81 -21.47 14.05
C ALA A 114 -9.31 -21.21 13.91
N LEU A 115 -8.62 -21.33 15.03
CA LEU A 115 -7.16 -21.39 15.14
C LEU A 115 -6.83 -22.78 15.66
N ALA A 116 -6.29 -23.65 14.81
CA ALA A 116 -5.79 -24.94 15.24
C ALA A 116 -4.26 -24.85 15.35
N VAL A 117 -3.77 -25.08 16.56
CA VAL A 117 -2.34 -25.12 16.86
C VAL A 117 -2.00 -26.59 17.10
N GLN A 118 -1.35 -27.23 16.14
CA GLN A 118 -0.87 -28.59 16.30
C GLN A 118 0.65 -28.58 16.52
N LEU A 119 1.05 -29.15 17.66
CA LEU A 119 2.44 -29.35 18.03
C LEU A 119 2.85 -30.75 17.54
N PRO A 120 3.71 -30.90 16.53
CA PRO A 120 4.30 -32.21 16.26
C PRO A 120 5.17 -32.60 17.44
N SER A 121 4.95 -33.79 18.00
CA SER A 121 5.86 -34.36 18.99
C SER A 121 7.19 -34.66 18.32
N PHE A 122 8.29 -34.20 18.94
CA PHE A 122 9.64 -34.61 18.55
C PHE A 122 10.02 -35.97 19.14
N ASP A 123 9.22 -36.51 20.06
CA ASP A 123 9.46 -37.82 20.65
C ASP A 123 8.99 -38.95 19.71
N VAL A 124 9.96 -39.68 19.17
CA VAL A 124 9.78 -40.82 18.26
C VAL A 124 10.04 -42.17 18.95
N ASP A 125 10.48 -42.16 20.22
CA ASP A 125 10.77 -43.38 20.98
C ASP A 125 9.56 -44.33 21.09
N PRO A 126 8.31 -43.84 21.28
CA PRO A 126 7.14 -44.72 21.29
C PRO A 126 6.92 -45.45 19.96
N GLU A 127 7.24 -44.84 18.81
CA GLU A 127 7.13 -45.48 17.50
C GLU A 127 8.19 -46.57 17.32
N ILE A 128 9.42 -46.28 17.77
CA ILE A 128 10.52 -47.25 17.74
C ILE A 128 10.18 -48.46 18.61
N VAL A 129 9.63 -48.25 19.81
CA VAL A 129 9.21 -49.33 20.71
C VAL A 129 8.01 -50.10 20.13
N ALA A 130 7.06 -49.42 19.49
CA ALA A 130 5.93 -50.08 18.85
C ALA A 130 6.36 -51.03 17.72
N ASP A 131 7.35 -50.62 16.92
CA ASP A 131 7.79 -51.39 15.76
C ASP A 131 8.87 -52.43 16.08
N LEU A 132 9.78 -52.13 17.02
CA LEU A 132 10.92 -52.99 17.37
C LEU A 132 10.75 -53.73 18.71
N GLY A 133 9.67 -53.47 19.44
CA GLY A 133 9.37 -54.05 20.75
C GLY A 133 10.15 -53.44 21.93
N ALA A 134 11.30 -52.81 21.67
CA ALA A 134 12.10 -52.08 22.65
C ALA A 134 13.01 -51.05 21.95
N LEU A 135 13.59 -50.11 22.71
CA LEU A 135 14.63 -49.23 22.17
C LEU A 135 15.92 -50.02 21.92
N PRO A 136 16.56 -49.88 20.75
CA PRO A 136 17.88 -50.46 20.49
C PRO A 136 18.89 -50.09 21.59
N THR A 137 19.62 -51.08 22.09
CA THR A 137 20.65 -50.89 23.13
C THR A 137 21.96 -50.36 22.58
N ASP A 138 22.19 -50.49 21.28
CA ASP A 138 23.32 -49.88 20.58
C ASP A 138 22.99 -48.39 20.30
N PRO A 139 23.78 -47.44 20.84
CA PRO A 139 23.55 -46.00 20.65
C PRO A 139 23.56 -45.55 19.18
N ALA A 140 24.38 -46.16 18.33
CA ALA A 140 24.48 -45.77 16.92
C ALA A 140 23.25 -46.21 16.12
N VAL A 141 22.73 -47.40 16.44
CA VAL A 141 21.49 -47.93 15.87
C VAL A 141 20.30 -47.09 16.33
N LEU A 142 20.23 -46.76 17.62
CA LEU A 142 19.17 -45.93 18.19
C LEU A 142 19.12 -44.53 17.56
N GLU A 143 20.26 -43.88 17.34
CA GLU A 143 20.31 -42.58 16.67
C GLU A 143 19.84 -42.65 15.22
N THR A 144 20.20 -43.72 14.51
CA THR A 144 19.78 -43.93 13.11
C THR A 144 18.26 -44.10 13.03
N GLU A 145 17.68 -44.91 13.91
CA GLU A 145 16.23 -45.11 14.01
C GLU A 145 15.51 -43.79 14.35
N ARG A 146 15.96 -43.07 15.38
CA ARG A 146 15.37 -41.78 15.77
C ARG A 146 15.39 -40.77 14.63
N ARG A 147 16.52 -40.69 13.92
CA ARG A 147 16.68 -39.78 12.78
C ARG A 147 15.74 -40.12 11.64
N SER A 148 15.66 -41.40 11.26
CA SER A 148 14.77 -41.85 10.18
C SER A 148 13.31 -41.53 10.51
N ARG A 149 12.85 -41.89 11.71
CA ARG A 149 11.47 -41.67 12.15
C ARG A 149 11.11 -40.20 12.25
N LEU A 150 12.03 -39.37 12.74
CA LEU A 150 11.81 -37.92 12.80
C LEU A 150 11.69 -37.30 11.40
N VAL A 151 12.52 -37.72 10.44
CA VAL A 151 12.44 -37.26 9.04
C VAL A 151 11.11 -37.66 8.41
N ASP A 152 10.69 -38.91 8.56
CA ASP A 152 9.44 -39.40 7.98
C ASP A 152 8.23 -38.68 8.58
N ARG A 153 8.22 -38.46 9.90
CA ARG A 153 7.18 -37.70 10.58
C ARG A 153 7.12 -36.26 10.08
N LEU A 154 8.25 -35.56 9.96
CA LEU A 154 8.28 -34.19 9.46
C LEU A 154 7.84 -34.12 7.99
N ARG A 155 8.24 -35.08 7.16
CA ARG A 155 7.79 -35.17 5.76
C ARG A 155 6.28 -35.39 5.64
N SER A 156 5.67 -36.17 6.52
CA SER A 156 4.23 -36.45 6.48
C SER A 156 3.34 -35.21 6.68
N GLY A 157 3.88 -34.15 7.29
CA GLY A 157 3.18 -32.90 7.54
C GLY A 157 3.44 -31.78 6.52
N LEU A 158 4.22 -32.05 5.45
CA LEU A 158 4.62 -31.05 4.47
C LEU A 158 3.97 -31.30 3.10
N ASP A 159 3.59 -30.22 2.42
CA ASP A 159 3.04 -30.28 1.05
C ASP A 159 4.09 -30.71 0.00
N GLN A 160 5.39 -30.63 0.33
CA GLN A 160 6.51 -31.03 -0.54
C GLN A 160 7.54 -31.90 0.22
N PRO A 161 7.22 -33.18 0.49
CA PRO A 161 8.02 -34.04 1.38
C PRO A 161 9.45 -34.30 0.86
N ALA A 162 9.64 -34.35 -0.46
CA ALA A 162 10.95 -34.61 -1.07
C ALA A 162 11.95 -33.44 -0.90
N ALA A 163 11.48 -32.22 -0.61
CA ALA A 163 12.34 -31.06 -0.38
C ALA A 163 13.03 -31.10 1.00
N PHE A 164 12.50 -31.87 1.96
CA PHE A 164 13.06 -32.02 3.29
C PHE A 164 14.11 -33.14 3.30
N THR A 165 15.38 -32.75 3.43
CA THR A 165 16.56 -33.65 3.36
C THR A 165 17.29 -33.74 4.71
N ASP A 166 18.21 -34.69 4.87
CA ASP A 166 19.02 -34.80 6.09
C ASP A 166 19.81 -33.52 6.42
N ALA A 167 20.22 -32.77 5.39
CA ALA A 167 20.86 -31.47 5.56
C ALA A 167 19.95 -30.42 6.23
N HIS A 168 18.62 -30.55 6.11
CA HIS A 168 17.65 -29.73 6.83
C HIS A 168 17.57 -30.12 8.30
N VAL A 169 17.64 -31.42 8.61
CA VAL A 169 17.73 -31.92 10.00
C VAL A 169 19.01 -31.39 10.66
N ASP A 170 20.15 -31.44 9.98
CA ASP A 170 21.42 -30.91 10.50
C ASP A 170 21.36 -29.40 10.75
N ARG A 171 20.63 -28.65 9.92
CA ARG A 171 20.41 -27.22 10.12
C ARG A 171 19.50 -26.96 11.32
N LEU A 172 18.45 -27.76 11.49
CA LEU A 172 17.54 -27.70 12.63
C LEU A 172 18.28 -28.00 13.94
N LEU A 173 19.04 -29.10 14.00
CA LEU A 173 19.86 -29.49 15.15
C LEU A 173 20.82 -28.37 15.56
N ARG A 174 21.53 -27.77 14.60
CA ARG A 174 22.40 -26.61 14.85
C ARG A 174 21.64 -25.39 15.37
N SER A 175 20.45 -25.11 14.85
CA SER A 175 19.65 -23.94 15.26
C SER A 175 19.19 -24.01 16.72
N VAL A 176 18.99 -25.22 17.24
CA VAL A 176 18.58 -25.48 18.64
C VAL A 176 19.75 -25.91 19.52
N GLY A 177 20.98 -25.85 18.98
CA GLY A 177 22.22 -26.19 19.69
C GLY A 177 22.30 -27.65 20.14
N ALA A 178 21.67 -28.59 19.43
CA ALA A 178 21.76 -30.02 19.68
C ALA A 178 22.77 -30.66 18.71
N GLY A 179 23.62 -31.55 19.22
CA GLY A 179 24.60 -32.30 18.43
C GLY A 179 24.05 -33.59 17.81
N SER A 180 22.86 -34.04 18.22
CA SER A 180 22.19 -35.25 17.69
C SER A 180 20.67 -35.20 17.85
N VAL A 181 19.95 -36.07 17.15
CA VAL A 181 18.50 -36.24 17.31
C VAL A 181 18.20 -36.82 18.70
N SER A 182 19.01 -37.74 19.20
CA SER A 182 18.89 -38.25 20.58
C SER A 182 19.02 -37.14 21.63
N GLU A 183 19.94 -36.21 21.44
CA GLU A 183 20.08 -35.05 22.32
C GLU A 183 18.88 -34.10 22.19
N LEU A 184 18.39 -33.87 20.97
CA LEU A 184 17.16 -33.10 20.73
C LEU A 184 15.95 -33.73 21.42
N VAL A 185 15.70 -35.02 21.23
CA VAL A 185 14.60 -35.77 21.84
C VAL A 185 14.69 -35.69 23.35
N THR A 186 15.90 -35.86 23.93
CA THR A 186 16.11 -35.79 25.38
C THR A 186 15.88 -34.38 25.93
N ARG A 187 16.31 -33.35 25.19
CA ARG A 187 16.18 -31.93 25.58
C ARG A 187 14.75 -31.42 25.44
N VAL A 188 14.03 -31.89 24.43
CA VAL A 188 12.64 -31.52 24.12
C VAL A 188 11.64 -32.44 24.83
N ARG A 189 12.10 -33.54 25.45
CA ARG A 189 11.28 -34.42 26.29
C ARG A 189 10.65 -33.59 27.42
N GLY A 190 9.35 -33.30 27.29
CA GLY A 190 8.60 -32.47 28.23
C GLY A 190 8.56 -30.96 27.91
N GLN A 191 9.18 -30.49 26.81
CA GLN A 191 9.06 -29.11 26.33
C GLN A 191 8.29 -29.08 25.00
N ALA A 192 7.25 -28.25 24.91
CA ALA A 192 6.49 -28.07 23.68
C ALA A 192 7.33 -27.31 22.63
N GLY A 193 7.70 -27.99 21.54
CA GLY A 193 8.43 -27.42 20.41
C GLY A 193 7.55 -26.62 19.44
N THR A 194 8.12 -26.10 18.35
CA THR A 194 7.48 -25.17 17.40
C THR A 194 6.17 -25.69 16.81
N ALA A 195 5.15 -24.82 16.78
CA ALA A 195 3.77 -25.15 16.41
C ALA A 195 3.44 -24.88 14.95
N THR A 196 2.64 -25.76 14.35
CA THR A 196 1.95 -25.49 13.07
C THR A 196 0.63 -24.77 13.37
N VAL A 197 0.45 -23.60 12.77
CA VAL A 197 -0.75 -22.76 12.92
C VAL A 197 -1.63 -22.91 11.67
N GLN A 198 -2.82 -23.49 11.83
CA GLN A 198 -3.85 -23.49 10.80
C GLN A 198 -4.94 -22.45 11.14
N LEU A 199 -5.20 -21.53 10.21
CA LEU A 199 -6.19 -20.46 10.31
C LEU A 199 -7.36 -20.76 9.37
N ARG A 200 -8.58 -20.80 9.89
CA ARG A 200 -9.81 -20.83 9.08
C ARG A 200 -10.57 -19.53 9.26
N TYR A 201 -10.87 -18.85 8.16
CA TYR A 201 -11.69 -17.63 8.14
C TYR A 201 -13.16 -17.99 7.90
N ALA A 202 -14.08 -17.35 8.63
CA ALA A 202 -15.49 -17.33 8.25
C ALA A 202 -15.73 -16.12 7.34
N PRO A 203 -16.61 -16.24 6.31
CA PRO A 203 -17.02 -15.10 5.53
C PRO A 203 -17.60 -14.02 6.46
N PRO A 204 -17.27 -12.74 6.24
CA PRO A 204 -17.69 -11.66 7.10
C PRO A 204 -19.21 -11.53 7.03
N ALA A 205 -19.83 -11.21 8.17
CA ALA A 205 -21.24 -10.87 8.19
C ALA A 205 -21.47 -9.65 7.28
N ALA A 206 -22.44 -9.76 6.36
CA ALA A 206 -22.79 -8.67 5.45
C ALA A 206 -23.26 -7.47 6.28
N THR A 207 -22.34 -6.52 6.51
CA THR A 207 -22.62 -5.30 7.26
C THR A 207 -22.95 -4.23 6.24
N PRO A 208 -24.05 -3.47 6.41
CA PRO A 208 -24.39 -2.41 5.49
C PRO A 208 -23.26 -1.37 5.43
N PRO A 209 -22.89 -0.87 4.25
CA PRO A 209 -21.81 0.11 4.13
C PRO A 209 -22.21 1.42 4.82
N THR A 210 -21.29 1.96 5.63
CA THR A 210 -21.51 3.17 6.42
C THR A 210 -20.70 4.34 5.86
N PRO A 211 -21.19 5.59 5.98
CA PRO A 211 -20.41 6.77 5.59
C PRO A 211 -19.13 6.87 6.40
N ARG A 212 -18.01 7.10 5.71
CA ARG A 212 -16.69 7.27 6.30
C ARG A 212 -15.93 8.36 5.55
N VAL A 213 -15.26 9.23 6.31
CA VAL A 213 -14.33 10.22 5.74
C VAL A 213 -12.97 9.54 5.57
N LEU A 214 -12.45 9.53 4.34
CA LEU A 214 -11.12 9.04 4.01
C LEU A 214 -10.17 10.23 3.79
N PRO A 215 -9.07 10.38 4.56
CA PRO A 215 -8.25 11.59 4.50
C PRO A 215 -7.46 11.71 3.19
N LEU A 216 -7.52 12.86 2.52
CA LEU A 216 -6.92 13.10 1.22
C LEU A 216 -5.91 14.25 1.28
N ALA A 217 -4.75 14.06 0.64
CA ALA A 217 -3.86 15.14 0.24
C ALA A 217 -3.78 15.16 -1.29
N ALA A 218 -4.03 16.31 -1.90
CA ALA A 218 -4.09 16.47 -3.35
C ALA A 218 -3.38 17.74 -3.83
N ALA A 219 -2.50 17.56 -4.80
CA ALA A 219 -1.92 18.66 -5.58
C ALA A 219 -2.76 18.87 -6.85
N VAL A 220 -3.33 20.07 -7.01
CA VAL A 220 -4.32 20.36 -8.06
C VAL A 220 -3.69 21.15 -9.19
N PHE A 221 -3.87 20.66 -10.42
CA PHE A 221 -3.58 21.35 -11.66
C PHE A 221 -4.87 21.67 -12.40
N VAL A 222 -5.00 22.93 -12.82
CA VAL A 222 -6.10 23.41 -13.66
C VAL A 222 -5.51 23.78 -15.01
N ARG A 223 -5.98 23.15 -16.08
CA ARG A 223 -5.50 23.44 -17.44
C ARG A 223 -6.67 23.61 -18.38
N GLY A 224 -6.59 24.61 -19.25
CA GLY A 224 -7.48 24.73 -20.40
C GLY A 224 -7.21 23.65 -21.46
N ALA A 225 -7.84 23.78 -22.62
CA ALA A 225 -7.58 22.89 -23.75
C ALA A 225 -6.14 22.99 -24.27
N GLY A 226 -5.62 21.92 -24.90
CA GLY A 226 -4.34 21.93 -25.60
C GLY A 226 -3.11 21.49 -24.80
N PHE A 227 -3.28 20.92 -23.60
CA PHE A 227 -2.16 20.29 -22.88
C PHE A 227 -1.84 18.90 -23.45
N SER A 228 -0.58 18.48 -23.37
CA SER A 228 -0.17 17.13 -23.75
C SER A 228 -0.35 16.14 -22.60
N LEU A 229 -0.75 14.91 -22.92
CA LEU A 229 -0.79 13.81 -21.95
C LEU A 229 0.61 13.51 -21.37
N ALA A 230 1.66 13.69 -22.16
CA ALA A 230 3.04 13.52 -21.68
C ALA A 230 3.37 14.56 -20.59
N ASP A 231 2.97 15.82 -20.79
CA ASP A 231 3.17 16.89 -19.82
C ASP A 231 2.35 16.65 -18.55
N LEU A 232 1.13 16.12 -18.70
CA LEU A 232 0.28 15.72 -17.58
C LEU A 232 0.97 14.67 -16.71
N LEU A 233 1.48 13.60 -17.34
CA LEU A 233 2.14 12.50 -16.62
C LEU A 233 3.44 12.97 -15.95
N LEU A 234 4.25 13.75 -16.67
CA LEU A 234 5.51 14.29 -16.15
C LEU A 234 5.27 15.23 -14.95
N SER A 235 4.36 16.20 -15.11
CA SER A 235 4.02 17.17 -14.07
C SER A 235 3.43 16.47 -12.84
N SER A 236 2.59 15.44 -13.05
CA SER A 236 2.03 14.66 -11.95
C SER A 236 3.10 13.89 -11.18
N ARG A 237 4.04 13.26 -11.89
CA ARG A 237 5.14 12.54 -11.24
C ARG A 237 6.03 13.47 -10.42
N LEU A 238 6.39 14.62 -10.98
CA LEU A 238 7.21 15.62 -10.29
C LEU A 238 6.47 16.19 -9.06
N ALA A 239 5.20 16.57 -9.23
CA ALA A 239 4.41 17.15 -8.15
C ALA A 239 4.28 16.20 -6.97
N ARG A 240 3.99 14.93 -7.23
CA ARG A 240 3.88 13.91 -6.18
C ARG A 240 5.21 13.67 -5.47
N SER A 241 6.31 13.47 -6.21
CA SER A 241 7.64 13.27 -5.61
C SER A 241 8.00 14.42 -4.67
N ARG A 242 7.74 15.66 -5.09
CA ARG A 242 8.01 16.84 -4.26
C ARG A 242 7.06 16.97 -3.08
N ALA A 243 5.78 16.64 -3.25
CA ALA A 243 4.82 16.71 -2.16
C ALA A 243 5.15 15.69 -1.04
N GLU A 244 5.61 14.50 -1.41
CA GLU A 244 6.10 13.48 -0.48
C GLU A 244 7.39 13.93 0.23
N GLU A 245 8.37 14.48 -0.50
CA GLU A 245 9.61 15.04 0.09
C GLU A 245 9.33 16.16 1.12
N LEU A 246 8.25 16.93 0.90
CA LEU A 246 7.83 18.02 1.76
C LEU A 246 6.91 17.58 2.91
N GLY A 247 6.52 16.30 2.97
CA GLY A 247 5.61 15.76 3.99
C GLY A 247 4.20 16.38 3.93
N LEU A 248 3.70 16.68 2.72
CA LEU A 248 2.37 17.28 2.53
C LEU A 248 1.22 16.27 2.68
N GLU A 249 1.53 14.99 2.91
CA GLU A 249 0.52 13.98 3.19
C GLU A 249 -0.35 14.29 4.43
N VAL A 250 -1.49 13.60 4.50
CA VAL A 250 -2.37 13.58 5.67
C VAL A 250 -2.31 12.19 6.27
N PRO A 251 -2.09 12.01 7.58
CA PRO A 251 -2.09 10.69 8.21
C PRO A 251 -3.35 9.87 7.88
N ALA A 252 -3.20 8.57 7.66
CA ALA A 252 -4.31 7.63 7.45
C ALA A 252 -4.42 6.69 8.64
N ALA A 253 -5.62 6.16 8.89
CA ALA A 253 -5.80 5.03 9.79
C ALA A 253 -5.26 3.74 9.15
N ASP A 254 -4.76 2.82 9.97
CA ASP A 254 -4.12 1.56 9.53
C ASP A 254 -5.04 0.63 8.70
N ASP A 255 -6.34 0.79 8.87
CA ASP A 255 -7.35 0.01 8.15
C ASP A 255 -7.72 0.59 6.78
N VAL A 256 -7.06 1.68 6.36
CA VAL A 256 -7.24 2.32 5.06
C VAL A 256 -6.10 1.94 4.13
N ARG A 257 -6.42 1.20 3.05
CA ARG A 257 -5.44 0.83 2.02
C ARG A 257 -5.28 1.95 1.01
N ARG A 258 -4.21 2.74 1.15
CA ARG A 258 -3.85 3.79 0.19
C ARG A 258 -2.99 3.26 -0.94
N ARG A 259 -3.25 3.76 -2.15
CA ARG A 259 -2.35 3.62 -3.30
C ARG A 259 -1.25 4.67 -3.26
N ARG A 260 -1.61 5.90 -2.87
CA ARG A 260 -0.70 7.05 -2.82
C ARG A 260 -0.95 7.88 -1.57
N ALA A 261 0.11 8.46 -1.01
CA ALA A 261 0.02 9.37 0.12
C ALA A 261 -0.50 10.76 -0.31
N VAL A 262 -0.06 11.21 -1.49
CA VAL A 262 -0.53 12.42 -2.17
C VAL A 262 -0.98 12.05 -3.59
N VAL A 263 -2.18 12.47 -3.97
CA VAL A 263 -2.69 12.33 -5.35
C VAL A 263 -2.50 13.62 -6.13
N VAL A 264 -2.46 13.52 -7.45
CA VAL A 264 -2.46 14.70 -8.33
C VAL A 264 -3.82 14.79 -8.99
N VAL A 265 -4.47 15.95 -8.90
CA VAL A 265 -5.80 16.17 -9.48
C VAL A 265 -5.68 17.08 -10.69
N TRP A 266 -6.18 16.64 -11.83
CA TRP A 266 -6.28 17.45 -13.04
C TRP A 266 -7.70 17.87 -13.29
N ILE A 267 -7.92 19.18 -13.35
CA ILE A 267 -9.21 19.80 -13.68
C ILE A 267 -9.09 20.39 -15.08
N VAL A 268 -9.88 19.86 -16.00
CA VAL A 268 -9.81 20.16 -17.43
C VAL A 268 -11.21 20.42 -18.00
N PRO A 269 -11.35 21.12 -19.14
CA PRO A 269 -12.63 21.28 -19.80
C PRO A 269 -13.19 19.92 -20.23
N ALA A 270 -14.49 19.72 -20.13
CA ALA A 270 -15.15 18.51 -20.63
C ALA A 270 -14.91 18.30 -22.14
N ALA A 271 -14.74 19.40 -22.88
CA ALA A 271 -14.40 19.39 -24.31
C ALA A 271 -13.02 18.74 -24.61
N THR A 272 -12.13 18.59 -23.63
CA THR A 272 -10.87 17.84 -23.80
C THR A 272 -11.10 16.40 -24.27
N PHE A 273 -12.23 15.80 -23.90
CA PHE A 273 -12.59 14.42 -24.28
C PHE A 273 -13.37 14.34 -25.61
N ASP A 274 -13.52 15.46 -26.32
CA ASP A 274 -14.02 15.43 -27.71
C ASP A 274 -12.96 14.94 -28.70
N ASP A 275 -11.69 15.01 -28.32
CA ASP A 275 -10.57 14.51 -29.11
C ASP A 275 -10.66 12.97 -29.25
N PRO A 276 -10.76 12.44 -30.49
CA PRO A 276 -10.82 11.00 -30.75
C PRO A 276 -9.52 10.25 -30.40
N ALA A 277 -8.42 10.95 -30.12
CA ALA A 277 -7.18 10.35 -29.64
C ALA A 277 -7.30 9.77 -28.22
N TRP A 278 -8.27 10.21 -27.42
CA TRP A 278 -8.53 9.59 -26.11
C TRP A 278 -9.15 8.20 -26.28
N PRO A 279 -8.67 7.19 -25.52
CA PRO A 279 -9.22 5.83 -25.60
C PRO A 279 -10.68 5.79 -25.15
N GLY A 280 -11.55 5.21 -25.98
CA GLY A 280 -12.98 5.08 -25.70
C GLY A 280 -13.87 5.78 -26.71
N GLY A 281 -15.19 5.67 -26.52
CA GLY A 281 -16.17 6.40 -27.33
C GLY A 281 -16.10 6.06 -28.82
N THR A 282 -16.17 4.77 -29.16
CA THR A 282 -16.20 4.28 -30.55
C THR A 282 -17.62 4.13 -31.10
N THR A 283 -18.64 4.22 -30.24
CA THR A 283 -20.05 4.05 -30.60
C THR A 283 -20.91 5.07 -29.87
N GLY A 284 -22.14 5.31 -30.37
CA GLY A 284 -23.10 6.23 -29.74
C GLY A 284 -22.97 7.69 -30.19
N THR A 285 -23.75 8.55 -29.54
CA THR A 285 -23.78 10.01 -29.77
C THR A 285 -22.48 10.69 -29.30
N PRO A 286 -22.15 11.90 -29.78
CA PRO A 286 -20.93 12.62 -29.34
C PRO A 286 -20.83 12.78 -27.82
N GLN A 287 -21.96 13.00 -27.13
CA GLN A 287 -22.00 13.11 -25.68
C GLN A 287 -21.69 11.78 -24.97
N GLN A 288 -22.21 10.65 -25.50
CA GLN A 288 -21.89 9.32 -24.99
C GLN A 288 -20.42 8.98 -25.24
N GLN A 289 -19.89 9.31 -26.42
CA GLN A 289 -18.48 9.10 -26.73
C GLN A 289 -17.55 9.87 -25.78
N ARG A 290 -17.88 11.14 -25.50
CA ARG A 290 -17.15 11.98 -24.53
C ARG A 290 -17.18 11.36 -23.14
N ALA A 291 -18.36 10.95 -22.66
CA ALA A 291 -18.52 10.32 -21.35
C ALA A 291 -17.72 9.01 -21.24
N ASP A 292 -17.72 8.18 -22.29
CA ASP A 292 -16.96 6.93 -22.34
C ASP A 292 -15.45 7.17 -22.32
N ARG A 293 -14.97 8.17 -23.06
CA ARG A 293 -13.55 8.57 -23.07
C ARG A 293 -13.13 9.11 -21.70
N TYR A 294 -13.94 9.98 -21.09
CA TYR A 294 -13.69 10.46 -19.74
C TYR A 294 -13.63 9.32 -18.72
N ALA A 295 -14.60 8.40 -18.74
CA ALA A 295 -14.64 7.26 -17.82
C ALA A 295 -13.44 6.31 -17.99
N ARG A 296 -12.99 6.08 -19.23
CA ARG A 296 -11.79 5.25 -19.50
C ARG A 296 -10.51 5.96 -19.08
N ALA A 297 -10.37 7.25 -19.42
CA ALA A 297 -9.23 8.07 -19.01
C ALA A 297 -9.12 8.14 -17.49
N GLY A 298 -10.24 8.38 -16.79
CA GLY A 298 -10.31 8.41 -15.33
C GLY A 298 -9.82 7.11 -14.69
N ARG A 299 -10.30 5.95 -15.16
CA ARG A 299 -9.84 4.65 -14.65
C ARG A 299 -8.35 4.40 -14.90
N TRP A 300 -7.85 4.73 -16.09
CA TRP A 300 -6.45 4.53 -16.44
C TRP A 300 -5.53 5.44 -15.61
N LEU A 301 -5.85 6.73 -15.51
CA LEU A 301 -5.06 7.71 -14.76
C LEU A 301 -5.15 7.48 -13.25
N ALA A 302 -6.27 6.98 -12.73
CA ALA A 302 -6.41 6.62 -11.32
C ALA A 302 -5.40 5.56 -10.89
N ALA A 303 -5.08 4.57 -11.75
CA ALA A 303 -4.03 3.59 -11.46
C ALA A 303 -2.65 4.25 -11.24
N GLU A 304 -2.41 5.38 -11.91
CA GLU A 304 -1.19 6.19 -11.76
C GLU A 304 -1.24 7.17 -10.58
N GLY A 305 -2.33 7.17 -9.80
CA GLY A 305 -2.53 8.11 -8.69
C GLY A 305 -2.96 9.50 -9.14
N ILE A 306 -3.59 9.60 -10.31
CA ILE A 306 -4.05 10.84 -10.91
C ILE A 306 -5.58 10.87 -10.91
N GLY A 307 -6.17 11.82 -10.20
CA GLY A 307 -7.61 12.09 -10.22
C GLY A 307 -7.96 13.03 -11.37
N LEU A 308 -9.00 12.68 -12.15
CA LEU A 308 -9.41 13.45 -13.32
C LEU A 308 -10.79 14.07 -13.12
N VAL A 309 -10.89 15.39 -13.29
CA VAL A 309 -12.11 16.19 -13.14
C VAL A 309 -12.40 16.89 -14.46
N ALA A 310 -13.60 16.70 -15.00
CA ALA A 310 -14.05 17.35 -16.22
C ALA A 310 -15.10 18.41 -15.87
N VAL A 311 -14.85 19.67 -16.22
CA VAL A 311 -15.76 20.79 -15.94
C VAL A 311 -16.32 21.32 -17.26
N PRO A 312 -17.63 21.57 -17.39
CA PRO A 312 -18.23 22.14 -18.59
C PRO A 312 -17.70 23.54 -18.93
#